data_AF-A0A7W4HE34-F1
#
_entry.id   AF-A0A7W4HE34-F1
#
_cell.length_a   1.000
_cell.length_b   1.000
_cell.length_c   1.000
_cell.angle_alpha   90.00
_cell.angle_beta   90.00
_cell.angle_gamma   90.00
#
_symmetry.space_group_name_H-M   'P 1'
#
loop_
_entity.id
_entity.type
_entity.pdbx_description
1 polymer ?
#
loop_
_entity_poly.entity_id
_entity_poly.type
_entity_poly.pdbx_seq_one_letter_code
_entity_poly.pdbx_strand_id
1 'polypeptide(L)'
;MKRIGMAMLIALGAIAFAGCKDKVSDEIQKAQNNTEQTGSQAALYRGVSAAEYSNSDVDMRCLIDLVDGAANALLAMQQNGANRGFEADIIFSTKEEGIFANSVVISRPNREEQADTEPSEKESETCKVCGLKDGLDCYKKIKEKMERENKDEIDIHLKLEDGCVVLIY
;
A
#
# COMPACT_ATOMS: atom_id res chain seq x y z
N MET A 1 65.73 -2.39 32.35
CA MET A 1 64.63 -3.40 32.36
C MET A 1 63.37 -2.64 32.80
N LYS A 2 62.22 -2.54 32.11
CA LYS A 2 61.51 -3.38 31.14
C LYS A 2 60.63 -2.48 30.23
N ARG A 3 60.70 -2.79 28.93
CA ARG A 3 59.74 -2.69 27.81
C ARG A 3 58.45 -1.86 27.94
N ILE A 4 58.41 -0.83 27.10
CA ILE A 4 57.40 -0.50 26.06
C ILE A 4 56.17 -1.42 26.02
N GLY A 5 54.99 -0.81 26.13
CA GLY A 5 53.71 -1.33 25.66
C GLY A 5 52.92 -0.19 25.04
N MET A 6 52.94 -0.13 23.72
CA MET A 6 52.27 0.84 22.85
C MET A 6 50.83 0.40 22.62
N ALA A 7 49.85 1.25 22.87
CA ALA A 7 48.52 1.17 22.22
C ALA A 7 47.80 2.52 22.33
N MET A 8 47.95 3.27 21.25
CA MET A 8 47.16 4.40 20.82
C MET A 8 45.68 3.98 20.71
N LEU A 9 44.73 4.77 21.22
CA LEU A 9 43.38 4.84 20.64
C LEU A 9 42.75 6.20 20.95
N ILE A 10 42.31 6.81 19.86
CA ILE A 10 41.86 8.19 19.69
C ILE A 10 40.48 8.32 20.34
N ALA A 11 40.36 9.14 21.39
CA ALA A 11 39.07 9.57 21.93
C ALA A 11 38.74 10.96 21.37
N LEU A 12 38.16 11.01 20.17
CA LEU A 12 37.58 12.22 19.60
C LEU A 12 36.29 11.85 18.86
N GLY A 13 35.18 12.34 19.39
CA GLY A 13 33.86 12.16 18.79
C GLY A 13 32.75 12.47 19.78
N ALA A 14 32.73 13.69 20.32
CA ALA A 14 31.56 14.21 21.00
C ALA A 14 30.42 14.35 19.98
N ILE A 15 29.41 13.48 20.05
CA ILE A 15 28.14 13.73 19.38
C ILE A 15 27.25 14.44 20.40
N ALA A 16 27.19 15.76 20.24
CA ALA A 16 26.20 16.59 20.88
C ALA A 16 24.82 16.24 20.30
N PHE A 17 24.08 15.39 21.01
CA PHE A 17 22.62 15.38 20.88
C PHE A 17 22.10 16.53 21.72
N ALA A 18 21.76 17.65 21.06
CA ALA A 18 20.85 18.63 21.61
C ALA A 18 19.50 17.92 21.84
N GLY A 19 19.32 17.41 23.04
CA GLY A 19 18.10 16.71 23.45
C GLY A 19 16.95 17.68 23.61
N CYS A 20 15.79 17.33 23.06
CA CYS A 20 14.50 17.73 23.60
C CYS A 20 14.42 17.17 25.02
N LYS A 21 14.59 18.06 25.99
CA LYS A 21 14.37 17.79 27.40
C LYS A 21 12.88 17.96 27.65
N ASP A 22 12.15 16.86 27.75
CA ASP A 22 11.07 16.77 28.73
C ASP A 22 10.93 15.33 29.23
N LYS A 23 10.74 15.25 30.55
CA LYS A 23 10.98 14.10 31.42
C LYS A 23 9.98 12.97 31.18
N VAL A 24 10.45 11.72 31.12
CA VAL A 24 9.61 10.54 31.34
C VAL A 24 10.22 9.69 32.44
N SER A 25 9.38 9.40 33.44
CA SER A 25 9.67 8.75 34.71
C SER A 25 9.96 7.24 34.54
N ASP A 26 10.81 6.75 35.44
CA ASP A 26 11.36 5.39 35.59
C ASP A 26 10.33 4.28 35.90
N GLU A 27 9.32 4.03 35.05
CA GLU A 27 8.33 2.95 35.30
C GLU A 27 8.03 1.99 34.14
N ILE A 28 8.83 1.94 33.08
CA ILE A 28 8.67 0.93 32.00
C ILE A 28 9.92 0.07 31.87
N GLN A 29 10.31 -0.63 32.93
CA GLN A 29 11.42 -1.60 32.84
C GLN A 29 11.08 -3.01 33.32
N LYS A 30 9.79 -3.38 33.40
CA LYS A 30 9.43 -4.76 33.77
C LYS A 30 8.11 -5.25 33.16
N ALA A 31 8.11 -5.49 31.84
CA ALA A 31 7.28 -6.52 31.19
C ALA A 31 7.56 -6.59 29.68
N GLN A 32 8.75 -7.02 29.25
CA GLN A 32 8.91 -7.56 27.90
C GLN A 32 9.88 -8.75 27.94
N ASN A 33 9.40 -9.86 28.53
CA ASN A 33 9.79 -11.19 28.04
C ASN A 33 9.06 -11.37 26.70
N ASN A 34 9.62 -10.80 25.64
CA ASN A 34 9.17 -11.10 24.29
C ASN A 34 9.88 -12.38 23.86
N THR A 35 9.17 -13.49 23.94
CA THR A 35 9.36 -14.58 22.99
C THR A 35 9.35 -13.94 21.60
N GLU A 36 10.50 -13.92 20.93
CA GLU A 36 10.58 -13.58 19.51
C GLU A 36 9.73 -14.59 18.75
N GLN A 37 8.46 -14.27 18.57
CA GLN A 37 7.64 -14.88 17.56
C GLN A 37 8.20 -14.38 16.24
N THR A 38 9.09 -15.16 15.64
CA THR A 38 9.49 -15.07 14.23
C THR A 38 8.25 -15.43 13.40
N GLY A 39 7.24 -14.57 13.43
CA GLY A 39 6.13 -14.61 12.52
C GLY A 39 6.67 -14.22 11.15
N SER A 40 6.69 -15.17 10.22
CA SER A 40 6.85 -14.89 8.80
C SER A 40 6.06 -13.63 8.46
N GLN A 41 6.73 -12.54 8.10
CA GLN A 41 6.04 -11.39 7.51
C GLN A 41 5.15 -11.93 6.41
N ALA A 42 3.84 -11.67 6.48
CA ALA A 42 2.94 -12.04 5.40
C ALA A 42 3.51 -11.46 4.10
N ALA A 43 3.68 -12.30 3.08
CA ALA A 43 4.16 -11.82 1.80
C ALA A 43 3.19 -10.75 1.30
N LEU A 44 3.69 -9.53 1.08
CA LEU A 44 2.89 -8.45 0.53
C LEU A 44 2.38 -8.84 -0.85
N TYR A 45 1.11 -8.56 -1.12
CA TYR A 45 0.55 -8.64 -2.46
C TYR A 45 1.33 -7.71 -3.39
N ARG A 46 1.56 -8.21 -4.60
CA ARG A 46 2.14 -7.47 -5.73
C ARG A 46 1.44 -7.92 -7.00
N GLY A 47 0.84 -6.98 -7.73
CA GLY A 47 0.20 -7.27 -9.02
C GLY A 47 1.20 -7.42 -10.17
N VAL A 48 2.41 -6.87 -10.02
CA VAL A 48 3.45 -6.85 -11.06
C VAL A 48 4.81 -7.25 -10.52
N SER A 49 5.69 -7.72 -11.40
CA SER A 49 7.10 -7.96 -11.10
C SER A 49 7.88 -6.65 -10.91
N ALA A 50 9.03 -6.73 -10.23
CA ALA A 50 9.92 -5.57 -10.06
C ALA A 50 10.42 -5.01 -11.41
N ALA A 51 10.66 -5.88 -12.39
CA ALA A 51 11.09 -5.46 -13.73
C ALA A 51 9.98 -4.70 -14.46
N GLU A 52 8.73 -5.18 -14.39
CA GLU A 52 7.58 -4.49 -14.97
C GLU A 52 7.35 -3.13 -14.31
N TYR A 53 7.43 -3.07 -12.97
CA TYR A 53 7.33 -1.81 -12.25
C TYR A 53 8.42 -0.81 -12.66
N SER A 54 9.69 -1.23 -12.67
CA SER A 54 10.81 -0.33 -13.03
C SER A 54 10.78 0.13 -14.48
N ASN A 55 10.19 -0.64 -15.39
CA ASN A 55 10.05 -0.28 -16.79
C ASN A 55 8.77 0.50 -17.11
N SER A 56 7.91 0.76 -16.11
CA SER A 56 6.66 1.49 -16.27
C SER A 56 6.85 3.00 -16.15
N ASP A 57 5.98 3.78 -16.81
CA ASP A 57 5.95 5.24 -16.67
C ASP A 57 5.50 5.69 -15.26
N VAL A 58 5.54 7.00 -14.99
CA VAL A 58 5.21 7.56 -13.66
C VAL A 58 3.75 7.26 -13.29
N ASP A 59 2.83 7.50 -14.21
CA ASP A 59 1.40 7.32 -13.99
C ASP A 59 1.07 5.83 -13.74
N MET A 60 1.68 4.94 -14.52
CA MET A 60 1.51 3.50 -14.38
C MET A 60 2.07 3.00 -13.04
N ARG A 61 3.23 3.50 -12.61
CA ARG A 61 3.76 3.17 -11.28
C ARG A 61 2.85 3.67 -10.16
N CYS A 62 2.29 4.87 -10.30
CA CYS A 62 1.32 5.40 -9.34
C CYS A 62 0.07 4.51 -9.25
N LEU A 63 -0.50 4.11 -10.39
CA LEU A 63 -1.63 3.18 -10.44
C LEU A 63 -1.30 1.83 -9.78
N ILE A 64 -0.13 1.26 -10.09
CA ILE A 64 0.37 0.03 -9.44
C ILE A 64 0.43 0.20 -7.92
N ASP A 65 1.04 1.29 -7.44
CA ASP A 65 1.24 1.54 -6.01
C ASP A 65 -0.09 1.73 -5.27
N LEU A 66 -1.08 2.40 -5.88
CA LEU A 66 -2.42 2.55 -5.32
C LEU A 66 -3.15 1.21 -5.22
N VAL A 67 -3.15 0.41 -6.29
CA VAL A 67 -3.81 -0.91 -6.31
C VAL A 67 -3.14 -1.88 -5.33
N ASP A 68 -1.82 -2.00 -5.39
CA ASP A 68 -1.08 -2.90 -4.51
C ASP A 68 -1.20 -2.44 -3.04
N GLY A 69 -1.17 -1.14 -2.78
CA GLY A 69 -1.38 -0.56 -1.44
C GLY A 69 -2.77 -0.86 -0.88
N ALA A 70 -3.83 -0.64 -1.67
CA ALA A 70 -5.20 -0.95 -1.29
C ALA A 70 -5.42 -2.45 -1.05
N ALA A 71 -4.89 -3.31 -1.93
CA ALA A 71 -4.97 -4.76 -1.78
C ALA A 71 -4.27 -5.23 -0.50
N ASN A 72 -3.07 -4.72 -0.21
CA ASN A 72 -2.34 -5.04 1.02
C ASN A 72 -3.07 -4.56 2.27
N ALA A 73 -3.69 -3.37 2.23
CA ALA A 73 -4.49 -2.86 3.34
C ALA A 73 -5.70 -3.77 3.62
N LEU A 74 -6.46 -4.16 2.58
CA LEU A 74 -7.59 -5.09 2.69
C LEU A 74 -7.15 -6.46 3.23
N LEU A 75 -6.05 -7.02 2.73
CA LEU A 75 -5.48 -8.27 3.21
C LEU A 75 -5.09 -8.17 4.70
N ALA A 76 -4.42 -7.09 5.09
CA ALA A 76 -4.05 -6.86 6.48
C ALA A 76 -5.29 -6.76 7.39
N MET A 77 -6.34 -6.04 6.98
CA MET A 77 -7.59 -5.99 7.74
C MET A 77 -8.24 -7.36 7.89
N GLN A 78 -8.31 -8.16 6.82
CA GLN A 78 -8.86 -9.52 6.87
C GLN A 78 -8.05 -10.44 7.82
N GLN A 79 -6.72 -10.35 7.78
CA GLN A 79 -5.83 -11.14 8.65
C GLN A 79 -5.94 -10.74 10.13
N ASN A 80 -6.26 -9.48 10.40
CA ASN A 80 -6.42 -8.95 11.77
C ASN A 80 -7.86 -9.04 12.29
N GLY A 81 -8.72 -9.84 11.66
CA GLY A 81 -10.06 -10.13 12.16
C GLY A 81 -11.10 -9.03 11.94
N ALA A 82 -10.82 -8.06 11.06
CA ALA A 82 -11.88 -7.21 10.52
C ALA A 82 -12.87 -8.11 9.75
N ASN A 83 -14.18 -7.91 9.98
CA ASN A 83 -15.21 -8.67 9.26
C ASN A 83 -14.99 -8.59 7.74
N ARG A 84 -15.21 -9.71 7.04
CA ARG A 84 -15.16 -9.78 5.58
C ARG A 84 -16.14 -8.77 4.98
N GLY A 85 -15.75 -8.16 3.86
CA GLY A 85 -16.55 -7.14 3.17
C GLY A 85 -16.11 -5.72 3.47
N PHE A 86 -14.81 -5.46 3.63
CA PHE A 86 -14.29 -4.14 3.30
C PHE A 86 -13.88 -4.15 1.83
N GLU A 87 -14.09 -3.02 1.17
CA GLU A 87 -13.75 -2.76 -0.23
C GLU A 87 -12.94 -1.46 -0.27
N ALA A 88 -12.29 -1.21 -1.40
CA ALA A 88 -11.52 0.01 -1.61
C ALA A 88 -11.97 0.70 -2.89
N ASP A 89 -12.18 2.01 -2.83
CA ASP A 89 -12.37 2.88 -3.98
C ASP A 89 -11.08 3.65 -4.19
N ILE A 90 -10.51 3.54 -5.39
CA ILE A 90 -9.27 4.20 -5.78
C ILE A 90 -9.62 5.28 -6.78
N ILE A 91 -9.24 6.52 -6.49
CA ILE A 91 -9.34 7.63 -7.43
C ILE A 91 -7.96 7.79 -8.05
N PHE A 92 -7.81 7.39 -9.31
CA PHE A 92 -6.55 7.52 -10.05
C PHE A 92 -6.64 8.68 -11.03
N SER A 93 -5.63 9.55 -11.00
CA SER A 93 -5.54 10.71 -11.88
C SER A 93 -4.15 10.85 -12.48
N THR A 94 -4.08 11.10 -13.79
CA THR A 94 -2.85 11.45 -14.51
C THR A 94 -2.47 12.93 -14.32
N LYS A 95 -3.31 13.71 -13.62
CA LYS A 95 -3.05 15.09 -13.22
C LYS A 95 -2.88 15.17 -11.71
N GLU A 96 -1.86 15.88 -11.24
CA GLU A 96 -1.64 16.11 -9.80
C GLU A 96 -2.63 17.12 -9.18
N GLU A 97 -3.65 17.55 -9.93
CA GLU A 97 -4.60 18.57 -9.51
C GLU A 97 -5.89 17.92 -8.98
N GLY A 98 -6.17 18.11 -7.69
CA GLY A 98 -7.40 17.64 -7.06
C GLY A 98 -7.18 17.22 -5.61
N ILE A 99 -8.14 17.50 -4.73
CA ILE A 99 -8.02 17.18 -3.28
C ILE A 99 -7.99 15.66 -3.03
N PHE A 100 -8.60 14.88 -3.92
CA PHE A 100 -8.69 13.42 -3.85
C PHE A 100 -7.95 12.70 -4.98
N ALA A 101 -7.16 13.41 -5.78
CA ALA A 101 -6.37 12.80 -6.85
C ALA A 101 -5.40 11.77 -6.26
N ASN A 102 -5.32 10.59 -6.87
CA ASN A 102 -4.42 9.51 -6.47
C ASN A 102 -4.63 9.09 -5.01
N SER A 103 -5.88 8.86 -4.63
CA SER A 103 -6.28 8.48 -3.27
C SER A 103 -6.92 7.10 -3.21
N VAL A 104 -6.88 6.52 -2.01
CA VAL A 104 -7.54 5.25 -1.69
C VAL A 104 -8.48 5.48 -0.52
N VAL A 105 -9.76 5.18 -0.72
CA VAL A 105 -10.78 5.17 0.33
C VAL A 105 -11.14 3.72 0.62
N ILE A 106 -11.04 3.33 1.89
CA ILE A 106 -11.43 2.00 2.34
C ILE A 106 -12.71 2.13 3.14
N SER A 107 -13.74 1.39 2.74
CA SER A 107 -15.05 1.46 3.35
C SER A 107 -15.68 0.07 3.48
N ARG A 108 -16.77 -0.02 4.22
CA ARG A 108 -17.68 -1.17 4.13
C ARG A 108 -18.74 -0.82 3.09
N PRO A 109 -19.12 -1.76 2.20
CA PRO A 109 -20.20 -1.52 1.27
C PRO A 109 -21.47 -1.24 2.05
N ASN A 110 -22.07 -0.08 1.78
CA ASN A 110 -23.31 0.32 2.42
C ASN A 110 -24.46 -0.45 1.74
N ARG A 111 -24.99 -1.48 2.42
CA ARG A 111 -26.05 -2.34 1.87
C ARG A 111 -27.34 -1.59 1.52
N GLU A 112 -27.55 -0.40 2.08
CA GLU A 112 -28.73 0.43 1.83
C GLU A 112 -28.58 1.32 0.59
N GLU A 113 -27.36 1.68 0.16
CA GLU A 113 -27.13 2.51 -1.04
C GLU A 113 -27.03 1.71 -2.35
N GLN A 114 -26.74 0.41 -2.28
CA GLN A 114 -26.74 -0.49 -3.45
C GLN A 114 -28.17 -0.79 -3.99
N ALA A 115 -29.22 -0.45 -3.25
CA ALA A 115 -30.61 -0.64 -3.69
C ALA A 115 -31.14 0.56 -4.51
N ASP A 116 -30.57 1.75 -4.32
CA ASP A 116 -31.07 3.01 -4.91
C ASP A 116 -30.12 3.67 -5.91
N THR A 117 -28.92 3.12 -6.09
CA THR A 117 -28.11 3.39 -7.29
C THR A 117 -28.37 2.27 -8.28
N GLU A 118 -29.32 2.49 -9.21
CA GLU A 118 -29.24 1.78 -10.48
C GLU A 118 -27.78 1.92 -10.96
N PRO A 119 -27.08 0.82 -11.29
CA PRO A 119 -25.78 0.94 -11.90
C PRO A 119 -26.02 1.77 -13.15
N SER A 120 -25.52 3.01 -13.17
CA SER A 120 -25.46 3.80 -14.40
C SER A 120 -24.89 2.83 -15.45
N GLU A 121 -25.66 2.54 -16.50
CA GLU A 121 -25.36 1.59 -17.59
C GLU A 121 -24.09 1.93 -18.39
N LYS A 122 -23.11 2.60 -17.78
CA LYS A 122 -21.73 2.58 -18.25
C LYS A 122 -21.23 1.17 -18.04
N GLU A 123 -20.96 0.49 -19.15
CA GLU A 123 -20.24 -0.79 -19.20
C GLU A 123 -19.00 -0.68 -18.29
N SER A 124 -19.11 -1.24 -17.08
CA SER A 124 -18.00 -1.31 -16.15
C SER A 124 -17.10 -2.45 -16.59
N GLU A 125 -15.85 -2.12 -16.89
CA GLU A 125 -14.86 -3.13 -17.27
C GLU A 125 -14.34 -3.76 -15.98
N THR A 126 -14.15 -5.08 -16.01
CA THR A 126 -13.65 -5.82 -14.86
C THR A 126 -12.37 -6.54 -15.22
N CYS A 127 -11.43 -6.52 -14.30
CA CYS A 127 -10.19 -7.27 -14.40
C CYS A 127 -9.89 -7.98 -13.08
N LYS A 128 -9.37 -9.20 -13.16
CA LYS A 128 -8.99 -10.02 -12.00
C LYS A 128 -7.49 -10.30 -12.06
N VAL A 129 -6.78 -9.94 -11.01
CA VAL A 129 -5.32 -10.10 -10.88
C VAL A 129 -5.02 -11.11 -9.77
N CYS A 130 -4.47 -12.25 -10.15
CA CYS A 130 -4.14 -13.36 -9.24
C CYS A 130 -2.62 -13.50 -9.10
N GLY A 131 -1.96 -12.47 -8.58
CA GLY A 131 -0.51 -12.42 -8.35
C GLY A 131 0.29 -11.75 -9.48
N LEU A 132 1.61 -11.98 -9.46
CA LEU A 132 2.64 -11.18 -10.16
C LEU A 132 2.57 -11.11 -11.70
N LYS A 133 1.68 -11.84 -12.37
CA LYS A 133 1.72 -12.03 -13.84
C LYS A 133 0.59 -11.35 -14.60
N ASP A 134 -0.45 -10.91 -13.91
CA ASP A 134 -1.67 -10.41 -14.58
C ASP A 134 -1.90 -8.91 -14.35
N GLY A 135 -1.18 -8.28 -13.43
CA GLY A 135 -1.44 -6.89 -13.03
C GLY A 135 -1.11 -5.88 -14.11
N LEU A 136 0.01 -6.04 -14.83
CA LEU A 136 0.43 -5.02 -15.79
C LEU A 136 -0.56 -4.88 -16.96
N ASP A 137 -1.05 -6.01 -17.49
CA ASP A 137 -2.04 -6.00 -18.56
C ASP A 137 -3.39 -5.47 -18.10
N CYS A 138 -3.74 -5.72 -16.84
CA CYS A 138 -4.89 -5.12 -16.18
C CYS A 138 -4.80 -3.59 -16.15
N TYR A 139 -3.67 -3.07 -15.66
CA TYR A 139 -3.46 -1.64 -15.46
C TYR A 139 -3.33 -0.89 -16.80
N LYS A 140 -2.80 -1.53 -17.83
CA LYS A 140 -2.83 -1.00 -19.21
C LYS A 140 -4.25 -0.77 -19.72
N LYS A 141 -5.17 -1.72 -19.50
CA LYS A 141 -6.57 -1.57 -19.93
C LYS A 141 -7.26 -0.37 -19.27
N ILE A 142 -6.93 -0.09 -18.01
CA ILE A 142 -7.42 1.09 -17.30
C ILE A 142 -6.93 2.38 -18.02
N LYS A 143 -5.63 2.48 -18.31
CA LYS A 143 -5.08 3.63 -19.06
C LYS A 143 -5.69 3.74 -20.47
N GLU A 144 -5.82 2.63 -21.19
CA GLU A 144 -6.44 2.59 -22.51
C GLU A 144 -7.90 3.07 -22.48
N LYS A 145 -8.67 2.73 -21.43
CA LYS A 145 -10.02 3.26 -21.22
C LYS A 145 -10.00 4.77 -20.97
N MET A 146 -9.11 5.27 -20.11
CA MET A 146 -8.96 6.71 -19.86
C MET A 146 -8.64 7.48 -21.14
N GLU A 147 -7.69 6.98 -21.93
CA GLU A 147 -7.32 7.58 -23.21
C GLU A 147 -8.49 7.56 -24.21
N ARG A 148 -9.17 6.42 -24.35
CA ARG A 148 -10.32 6.25 -25.24
C ARG A 148 -11.50 7.15 -24.86
N GLU A 149 -11.72 7.35 -23.57
CA GLU A 149 -12.80 8.20 -23.04
C GLU A 149 -12.37 9.65 -22.83
N ASN A 150 -11.12 10.00 -23.16
CA ASN A 150 -10.52 11.33 -22.95
C ASN A 150 -10.74 11.84 -21.51
N LYS A 151 -10.41 10.99 -20.54
CA LYS A 151 -10.48 11.27 -19.10
C LYS A 151 -9.07 11.36 -18.51
N ASP A 152 -8.89 12.32 -17.62
CA ASP A 152 -7.67 12.44 -16.82
C ASP A 152 -7.78 11.75 -15.45
N GLU A 153 -9.00 11.37 -15.04
CA GLU A 153 -9.31 10.74 -13.76
C GLU A 153 -10.28 9.57 -13.97
N ILE A 154 -10.11 8.51 -13.17
CA ILE A 154 -10.98 7.33 -13.15
C ILE A 154 -11.13 6.78 -11.73
N ASP A 155 -12.35 6.35 -11.42
CA ASP A 155 -12.66 5.62 -10.20
C ASP A 155 -12.47 4.12 -10.45
N ILE A 156 -11.75 3.45 -9.57
CA ILE A 156 -11.49 2.01 -9.64
C ILE A 156 -11.96 1.39 -8.33
N HIS A 157 -13.00 0.58 -8.41
CA HIS A 157 -13.47 -0.18 -7.28
C HIS A 157 -12.69 -1.49 -7.16
N LEU A 158 -12.14 -1.75 -5.98
CA LEU A 158 -11.27 -2.87 -5.68
C LEU A 158 -11.86 -3.74 -4.57
N LYS A 159 -11.98 -5.04 -4.85
CA LYS A 159 -12.35 -6.06 -3.87
C LYS A 159 -11.41 -7.27 -3.91
N LEU A 160 -11.38 -8.00 -2.81
CA LEU A 160 -10.64 -9.26 -2.70
C LEU A 160 -11.59 -10.44 -2.93
N GLU A 161 -11.30 -11.26 -3.93
CA GLU A 161 -12.04 -12.50 -4.23
C GLU A 161 -11.07 -13.68 -4.37
N ASP A 162 -11.23 -14.69 -3.52
CA ASP A 162 -10.43 -15.92 -3.54
C ASP A 162 -8.90 -15.69 -3.53
N GLY A 163 -8.46 -14.64 -2.84
CA GLY A 163 -7.04 -14.26 -2.77
C GLY A 163 -6.52 -13.51 -4.00
N CYS A 164 -7.40 -13.16 -4.94
CA CYS A 164 -7.11 -12.27 -6.06
C CYS A 164 -7.70 -10.88 -5.83
N VAL A 165 -7.12 -9.91 -6.52
CA VAL A 165 -7.66 -8.55 -6.61
C VAL A 165 -8.61 -8.48 -7.79
N VAL A 166 -9.82 -7.98 -7.59
CA VAL A 166 -10.77 -7.67 -8.67
C VAL A 166 -10.94 -6.17 -8.74
N LEU A 167 -10.68 -5.61 -9.92
CA LEU A 167 -10.80 -4.20 -10.25
C LEU A 167 -12.00 -4.00 -11.17
N ILE A 168 -12.83 -3.01 -10.86
CA ILE A 168 -13.97 -2.59 -11.68
C ILE A 168 -13.77 -1.11 -11.99
N TYR A 169 -13.79 -0.72 -13.27
CA TYR A 169 -13.41 0.62 -13.74
C TYR A 169 -14.10 1.04 -15.05
#